data_AF-A0A2E0HN64-F1
#
_entry.id   AF-A0A2E0HN64-F1
#
_cell.length_a   1.000
_cell.length_b   1.000
_cell.length_c   1.000
_cell.angle_alpha   90.00
_cell.angle_beta   90.00
_cell.angle_gamma   90.00
#
_symmetry.space_group_name_H-M   'P 1'
#
loop_
_entity.id
_entity.type
_entity.pdbx_description
1 polymer ?
#
loop_
_entity_poly.entity_id
_entity_poly.type
_entity_poly.pdbx_seq_one_letter_code
_entity_poly.pdbx_strand_id
1 'polypeptide(L)'
;MTTTCGGNCQNNATENTPQIAEVHDASHGGFVSEYHVPKMDCPSEEGMIRMALDSTEPKVTLEFDTPKRKVRVYHGDNADLIEKRMQSVGLGARLVSTTPVASEPLVRAQASAKQEAEREAGILKWLLAINGIMFAIEITVGWWAQSTGLIADSLDMFADAAVYGVALYAVGHSVRMKLRAAHFSGWLQIILALGALGEVVRRLVFGSEPVSTLMMSFGLVALVANVTCLLLIAKSRDNGAHMKASWIFSANDVIANLGVILAGGLVAWTGSRYPDLLIGLIIGVVVLNGARRILQLKS
;
A
#
# COMPACT_ATOMS: atom_id res chain seq x y z
N MET A 1 -74.91 -28.22 -10.62
CA MET A 1 -74.07 -29.02 -11.52
C MET A 1 -72.97 -28.12 -12.05
N THR A 2 -71.73 -28.61 -11.98
CA THR A 2 -70.48 -28.14 -12.60
C THR A 2 -70.71 -27.58 -14.03
N THR A 3 -69.92 -26.67 -14.60
CA THR A 3 -68.45 -26.70 -14.76
C THR A 3 -67.95 -25.36 -15.37
N THR A 4 -66.84 -24.86 -14.83
CA THR A 4 -65.61 -24.25 -15.45
C THR A 4 -65.60 -23.23 -16.59
N CYS A 5 -64.70 -22.26 -16.37
CA CYS A 5 -64.24 -21.13 -17.17
C CYS A 5 -63.58 -21.46 -18.53
N GLY A 6 -63.72 -20.51 -19.47
CA GLY A 6 -62.85 -20.37 -20.64
C GLY A 6 -62.90 -18.95 -21.20
N GLY A 7 -61.79 -18.21 -21.07
CA GLY A 7 -61.37 -17.04 -21.87
C GLY A 7 -62.20 -15.75 -21.79
N ASN A 8 -61.62 -14.65 -21.30
CA ASN A 8 -61.15 -13.55 -22.15
C ASN A 8 -60.36 -12.49 -21.36
N CYS A 9 -59.48 -11.83 -22.09
CA CYS A 9 -58.57 -10.74 -21.76
C CYS A 9 -59.15 -9.57 -20.95
N GLN A 10 -58.31 -8.91 -20.13
CA GLN A 10 -58.04 -7.46 -20.30
C GLN A 10 -56.82 -6.96 -19.50
N ASN A 11 -56.29 -5.84 -19.99
CA ASN A 11 -54.93 -5.31 -19.86
C ASN A 11 -54.64 -4.46 -18.61
N ASN A 12 -53.33 -4.33 -18.36
CA ASN A 12 -52.59 -3.18 -17.84
C ASN A 12 -52.73 -2.76 -16.36
N ALA A 13 -51.68 -3.06 -15.60
CA ALA A 13 -51.05 -2.08 -14.71
C ALA A 13 -49.53 -2.30 -14.68
N THR A 14 -48.81 -1.25 -15.04
CA THR A 14 -47.36 -1.07 -14.97
C THR A 14 -46.83 -1.29 -13.55
N GLU A 15 -45.89 -2.22 -13.38
CA GLU A 15 -44.93 -2.21 -12.28
C GLU A 15 -43.50 -2.33 -12.84
N ASN A 16 -42.82 -1.19 -12.89
CA ASN A 16 -41.39 -1.07 -13.08
C ASN A 16 -40.68 -1.81 -11.94
N THR A 17 -40.20 -3.02 -12.20
CA THR A 17 -39.20 -3.68 -11.36
C THR A 17 -37.81 -3.37 -11.92
N PRO A 18 -36.83 -2.98 -11.07
CA PRO A 18 -35.53 -2.53 -11.56
C PRO A 18 -34.82 -3.64 -12.31
N GLN A 19 -34.36 -3.33 -13.52
CA GLN A 19 -33.36 -4.11 -14.24
C GLN A 19 -32.15 -4.30 -13.32
N ILE A 20 -31.98 -5.52 -12.82
CA ILE A 20 -30.69 -5.99 -12.33
C ILE A 20 -29.83 -6.06 -13.59
N ALA A 21 -29.02 -5.02 -13.78
CA ALA A 21 -28.05 -4.92 -14.86
C ALA A 21 -27.26 -6.22 -14.92
N GLU A 22 -27.38 -6.88 -16.07
CA GLU A 22 -26.71 -8.12 -16.41
C GLU A 22 -25.23 -8.02 -16.12
N VAL A 23 -24.74 -8.98 -15.34
CA VAL A 23 -23.31 -9.25 -15.16
C VAL A 23 -22.77 -9.62 -16.53
N HIS A 24 -22.11 -8.67 -17.20
CA HIS A 24 -21.46 -8.88 -18.48
C HIS A 24 -20.44 -10.02 -18.39
N ASP A 25 -20.85 -11.15 -18.95
CA ASP A 25 -20.12 -12.12 -19.75
C ASP A 25 -18.70 -12.51 -19.28
N ALA A 26 -18.66 -13.54 -18.43
CA ALA A 26 -17.48 -14.36 -18.16
C ALA A 26 -17.60 -15.74 -18.85
N SER A 27 -18.17 -15.81 -20.05
CA SER A 27 -18.46 -17.07 -20.76
C SER A 27 -17.65 -17.30 -22.05
N HIS A 28 -16.38 -16.87 -22.06
CA HIS A 28 -15.39 -17.41 -23.01
C HIS A 28 -14.37 -18.25 -22.24
N GLY A 29 -14.29 -19.53 -22.58
CA GLY A 29 -13.44 -20.52 -21.91
C GLY A 29 -12.01 -19.99 -21.72
N GLY A 30 -11.59 -19.87 -20.47
CA GLY A 30 -10.25 -19.37 -20.17
C GLY A 30 -9.21 -20.46 -20.31
N PHE A 31 -8.00 -20.07 -20.68
CA PHE A 31 -6.84 -20.93 -20.75
C PHE A 31 -5.93 -20.66 -19.54
N VAL A 32 -5.21 -21.69 -19.10
CA VAL A 32 -4.08 -21.52 -18.18
C VAL A 32 -2.81 -21.86 -18.94
N SER A 33 -1.91 -20.89 -18.99
CA SER A 33 -0.56 -21.09 -19.51
C SER A 33 0.42 -21.20 -18.34
N GLU A 34 1.10 -22.34 -18.24
CA GLU A 34 2.17 -22.57 -17.27
C GLU A 34 3.51 -22.16 -17.87
N TYR A 35 4.21 -21.25 -17.21
CA TYR A 35 5.56 -20.81 -17.57
C TYR A 35 6.56 -21.27 -16.51
N HIS A 36 7.71 -21.74 -16.96
CA HIS A 36 8.90 -21.91 -16.11
C HIS A 36 9.80 -20.69 -16.28
N VAL A 37 10.16 -20.04 -15.16
CA VAL A 37 10.92 -18.78 -15.15
C VAL A 37 12.20 -18.98 -14.34
N PRO A 38 13.33 -19.35 -14.97
CA PRO A 38 14.54 -19.79 -14.27
C PRO A 38 15.13 -18.77 -13.30
N LYS A 39 14.91 -17.47 -13.55
CA LYS A 39 15.43 -16.38 -12.72
C LYS A 39 14.41 -15.85 -11.69
N MET A 40 13.26 -16.50 -11.51
CA MET A 40 12.25 -16.08 -10.54
C MET A 40 12.50 -16.78 -9.19
N ASP A 41 13.40 -16.22 -8.38
CA ASP A 41 13.82 -16.77 -7.09
C ASP A 41 13.49 -15.87 -5.89
N CYS A 42 13.00 -14.65 -6.10
CA CYS A 42 12.49 -13.80 -5.03
C CYS A 42 11.21 -13.02 -5.39
N PRO A 43 10.54 -12.39 -4.39
CA PRO A 43 9.32 -11.60 -4.61
C PRO A 43 9.51 -10.44 -5.59
N SER A 44 10.73 -9.94 -5.77
CA SER A 44 11.02 -8.86 -6.71
C SER A 44 10.79 -9.28 -8.16
N GLU A 45 11.16 -10.50 -8.53
CA GLU A 45 10.94 -11.01 -9.90
C GLU A 45 9.48 -11.34 -10.17
N GLU A 46 8.75 -11.81 -9.17
CA GLU A 46 7.28 -11.94 -9.27
C GLU A 46 6.63 -10.58 -9.56
N GLY A 47 7.10 -9.53 -8.89
CA GLY A 47 6.67 -8.15 -9.12
C GLY A 47 6.88 -7.69 -10.57
N MET A 48 8.05 -7.98 -11.16
CA MET A 48 8.35 -7.64 -12.55
C MET A 48 7.39 -8.35 -13.53
N ILE A 49 7.09 -9.63 -13.28
CA ILE A 49 6.15 -10.41 -14.10
C ILE A 49 4.73 -9.86 -13.96
N ARG A 50 4.28 -9.59 -12.72
CA ARG A 50 2.98 -8.96 -12.47
C ARG A 50 2.85 -7.66 -13.26
N MET A 51 3.86 -6.79 -13.18
CA MET A 51 3.81 -5.51 -13.90
C MET A 51 3.77 -5.70 -15.42
N ALA A 52 4.61 -6.57 -15.97
CA ALA A 52 4.68 -6.77 -17.42
C ALA A 52 3.33 -7.22 -18.02
N LEU A 53 2.55 -7.95 -17.23
CA LEU A 53 1.24 -8.47 -17.62
C LEU A 53 0.04 -7.63 -17.15
N ASP A 54 0.25 -6.67 -16.25
CA ASP A 54 -0.80 -5.83 -15.65
C ASP A 54 -1.54 -4.95 -16.66
N SER A 55 -0.88 -4.53 -17.75
CA SER A 55 -1.50 -3.76 -18.84
C SER A 55 -2.09 -4.62 -19.96
N THR A 56 -2.30 -5.92 -19.71
CA THR A 56 -2.81 -6.86 -20.72
C THR A 56 -4.33 -6.96 -20.60
N GLU A 57 -5.02 -6.75 -21.71
CA GLU A 57 -6.46 -6.99 -21.83
C GLU A 57 -6.70 -8.21 -22.75
N PRO A 58 -7.64 -9.11 -22.44
CA PRO A 58 -8.40 -9.24 -21.19
C PRO A 58 -7.51 -9.43 -19.95
N LYS A 59 -8.01 -8.97 -18.79
CA LYS A 59 -7.27 -8.98 -17.52
C LYS A 59 -6.85 -10.41 -17.14
N VAL A 60 -5.56 -10.60 -16.87
CA VAL A 60 -5.00 -11.90 -16.51
C VAL A 60 -4.91 -12.07 -15.00
N THR A 61 -5.07 -13.30 -14.51
CA THR A 61 -4.81 -13.67 -13.11
C THR A 61 -3.52 -14.48 -13.04
N LEU A 62 -2.69 -14.20 -12.04
CA LEU A 62 -1.36 -14.79 -11.91
C LEU A 62 -1.24 -15.55 -10.60
N GLU A 63 -0.71 -16.76 -10.66
CA GLU A 63 -0.41 -17.60 -9.52
C GLU A 63 1.07 -18.04 -9.58
N PHE A 64 1.80 -17.78 -8.50
CA PHE A 64 3.25 -17.99 -8.43
C PHE A 64 3.57 -19.19 -7.52
N ASP A 65 4.46 -20.07 -7.99
CA ASP A 65 5.13 -21.11 -7.21
C ASP A 65 6.64 -20.84 -7.30
N THR A 66 7.12 -19.87 -6.50
CA THR A 66 8.52 -19.43 -6.42
C THR A 66 9.49 -20.59 -6.15
N PRO A 67 9.22 -21.51 -5.20
CA PRO A 67 10.11 -22.65 -4.95
C PRO A 67 10.33 -23.53 -6.17
N LYS A 68 9.31 -23.69 -7.02
CA LYS A 68 9.40 -24.46 -8.27
C LYS A 68 9.70 -23.61 -9.50
N ARG A 69 9.85 -22.29 -9.33
CA ARG A 69 10.10 -21.32 -10.42
C ARG A 69 9.02 -21.37 -11.51
N LYS A 70 7.76 -21.53 -11.11
CA LYS A 70 6.61 -21.66 -12.01
C LYS A 70 5.62 -20.53 -11.83
N VAL A 71 5.06 -20.07 -12.95
CA VAL A 71 3.96 -19.10 -12.98
C VAL A 71 2.80 -19.68 -13.78
N ARG A 72 1.61 -19.71 -13.21
CA ARG A 72 0.37 -19.99 -13.92
C ARG A 72 -0.31 -18.69 -14.27
N VAL A 73 -0.56 -18.48 -15.56
CA VAL A 73 -1.26 -17.32 -16.09
C VAL A 73 -2.64 -17.77 -16.56
N TYR A 74 -3.68 -17.31 -15.89
CA TYR A 74 -5.07 -17.54 -16.28
C TYR A 74 -5.52 -16.39 -17.16
N HIS A 75 -5.96 -16.70 -18.37
CA HIS A 75 -6.23 -15.70 -19.40
C HIS A 75 -7.34 -16.11 -20.37
N GLY A 76 -7.87 -15.12 -21.09
CA GLY A 76 -8.82 -15.35 -22.20
C GLY A 76 -8.07 -15.63 -23.50
N ASP A 77 -8.55 -15.09 -24.61
CA ASP A 77 -7.93 -15.30 -25.93
C ASP A 77 -6.81 -14.28 -26.24
N ASN A 78 -5.78 -14.23 -25.39
CA ASN A 78 -4.66 -13.29 -25.52
C ASN A 78 -3.28 -13.90 -25.21
N ALA A 79 -3.11 -15.20 -25.51
CA ALA A 79 -1.88 -15.95 -25.26
C ALA A 79 -0.64 -15.31 -25.90
N ASP A 80 -0.73 -14.88 -27.16
CA ASP A 80 0.39 -14.31 -27.91
C ASP A 80 0.92 -13.00 -27.27
N LEU A 81 0.00 -12.16 -26.78
CA LEU A 81 0.36 -10.92 -26.11
C LEU A 81 1.05 -11.21 -24.77
N ILE A 82 0.54 -12.18 -24.02
CA ILE A 82 1.13 -12.63 -22.74
C ILE A 82 2.53 -13.18 -22.98
N GLU A 83 2.73 -14.04 -23.98
CA GLU A 83 4.03 -14.61 -24.28
C GLU A 83 5.05 -13.53 -24.64
N LYS A 84 4.69 -12.58 -25.51
CA LYS A 84 5.56 -11.45 -25.87
C LYS A 84 5.95 -10.61 -24.66
N ARG A 85 5.00 -10.37 -23.75
CA ARG A 85 5.24 -9.65 -22.49
C ARG A 85 6.14 -10.45 -21.56
N MET A 86 5.89 -11.75 -21.38
CA MET A 86 6.70 -12.65 -20.55
C MET A 86 8.15 -12.73 -21.04
N GLN A 87 8.37 -12.75 -22.35
CA GLN A 87 9.71 -12.71 -22.94
C GLN A 87 10.39 -11.35 -22.71
N SER A 88 9.63 -10.25 -22.80
CA SER A 88 10.16 -8.89 -22.58
C SER A 88 10.65 -8.62 -21.16
N VAL A 89 10.21 -9.40 -20.17
CA VAL A 89 10.68 -9.28 -18.77
C VAL A 89 12.15 -9.67 -18.62
N GLY A 90 12.72 -10.46 -19.56
CA GLY A 90 14.14 -10.82 -19.53
C GLY A 90 14.53 -11.86 -18.46
N LEU A 91 13.54 -12.47 -17.80
CA LEU A 91 13.73 -13.52 -16.78
C LEU A 91 13.90 -14.93 -17.37
N GLY A 92 13.87 -15.06 -18.69
CA GLY A 92 14.03 -16.34 -19.40
C GLY A 92 12.79 -17.24 -19.33
N ALA A 93 11.59 -16.65 -19.23
CA ALA A 93 10.34 -17.38 -19.20
C ALA A 93 10.18 -18.29 -20.43
N ARG A 94 9.83 -19.57 -20.19
CA ARG A 94 9.52 -20.55 -21.23
C ARG A 94 8.13 -21.12 -20.98
N LEU A 95 7.30 -21.11 -22.03
CA LEU A 95 6.00 -21.76 -21.98
C LEU A 95 6.19 -23.28 -21.84
N VAL A 96 5.57 -23.88 -20.84
CA VAL A 96 5.57 -25.32 -20.58
C VAL A 96 4.34 -25.97 -21.19
N SER A 97 3.16 -25.39 -20.94
CA SER A 97 1.89 -25.91 -21.45
C SER A 97 0.80 -24.86 -21.38
N THR A 98 -0.15 -24.92 -22.31
CA THR A 98 -1.41 -24.18 -22.26
C THR A 98 -2.56 -25.19 -22.25
N THR A 99 -3.41 -25.13 -21.22
CA THR A 99 -4.57 -26.02 -21.10
C THR A 99 -5.86 -25.21 -20.96
N PRO A 100 -6.98 -25.65 -21.57
CA PRO A 100 -8.28 -25.05 -21.33
C PRO A 100 -8.69 -25.33 -19.88
N VAL A 101 -9.12 -24.30 -19.18
CA VAL A 101 -9.53 -24.38 -17.77
C VAL A 101 -11.04 -24.56 -17.74
N ALA A 102 -11.49 -25.64 -17.10
CA ALA A 102 -12.90 -25.76 -16.70
C ALA A 102 -13.27 -24.55 -15.79
N SER A 103 -14.55 -24.18 -15.70
CA SER A 103 -14.95 -22.99 -14.91
C SER A 103 -14.50 -23.03 -13.44
N GLU A 104 -14.36 -24.21 -12.83
CA GLU A 104 -14.03 -24.35 -11.40
C GLU A 104 -12.64 -23.81 -10.96
N PRO A 105 -11.50 -24.17 -11.60
CA PRO A 105 -10.21 -23.59 -11.21
C PRO A 105 -10.10 -22.08 -11.47
N LEU A 106 -10.72 -21.58 -12.55
CA LEU A 106 -10.80 -20.14 -12.84
C LEU A 106 -11.56 -19.39 -11.74
N VAL A 107 -12.72 -19.90 -11.34
CA VAL A 107 -13.53 -19.33 -10.25
C VAL A 107 -12.78 -19.36 -8.93
N ARG A 108 -12.05 -20.44 -8.63
CA ARG A 108 -11.23 -20.53 -7.40
C ARG A 108 -10.06 -19.55 -7.39
N ALA A 109 -9.37 -19.38 -8.53
CA ALA A 109 -8.28 -18.42 -8.67
C ALA A 109 -8.77 -16.97 -8.53
N GLN A 110 -9.90 -16.63 -9.16
CA GLN A 110 -10.55 -15.32 -9.04
C GLN A 110 -11.03 -15.04 -7.62
N ALA A 111 -11.64 -16.02 -6.94
CA ALA A 111 -12.08 -15.89 -5.56
C ALA A 111 -10.90 -15.65 -4.60
N SER A 112 -9.78 -16.35 -4.81
CA SER A 112 -8.56 -16.18 -4.01
C SER A 112 -7.94 -14.80 -4.22
N ALA A 113 -7.82 -14.34 -5.48
CA ALA A 113 -7.31 -13.00 -5.80
C ALA A 113 -8.21 -11.88 -5.23
N LYS A 114 -9.54 -12.05 -5.28
CA LYS A 114 -10.48 -11.12 -4.66
C LYS A 114 -10.29 -11.07 -3.13
N GLN A 115 -10.13 -12.22 -2.49
CA GLN A 115 -9.91 -12.28 -1.04
C GLN A 115 -8.58 -11.62 -0.63
N GLU A 116 -7.52 -11.77 -1.41
CA GLU A 116 -6.25 -11.08 -1.18
C GLU A 116 -6.40 -9.55 -1.30
N ALA A 117 -7.09 -9.08 -2.35
CA ALA A 117 -7.36 -7.66 -2.54
C ALA A 117 -8.22 -7.06 -1.41
N GLU A 118 -9.22 -7.80 -0.92
CA GLU A 118 -10.04 -7.38 0.22
C GLU A 118 -9.22 -7.28 1.51
N ARG A 119 -8.30 -8.23 1.76
CA ARG A 119 -7.38 -8.18 2.90
C ARG A 119 -6.42 -7.00 2.81
N GLU A 120 -5.82 -6.76 1.63
CA GLU A 120 -4.95 -5.61 1.36
C GLU A 120 -5.69 -4.29 1.62
N ALA A 121 -6.90 -4.14 1.07
CA ALA A 121 -7.75 -2.98 1.31
C ALA A 121 -8.12 -2.82 2.80
N GLY A 122 -8.39 -3.92 3.51
CA GLY A 122 -8.66 -3.90 4.94
C GLY A 122 -7.49 -3.35 5.76
N ILE A 123 -6.27 -3.79 5.46
CA ILE A 123 -5.04 -3.29 6.10
C ILE A 123 -4.86 -1.80 5.79
N LEU A 124 -4.95 -1.40 4.52
CA LEU A 124 -4.79 -0.01 4.09
C LEU A 124 -5.83 0.92 4.73
N LYS A 125 -7.07 0.47 4.92
CA LYS A 125 -8.10 1.23 5.65
C LYS A 125 -7.72 1.47 7.10
N TRP A 126 -7.19 0.45 7.78
CA TRP A 126 -6.71 0.61 9.16
C TRP A 126 -5.54 1.59 9.25
N LEU A 127 -4.56 1.47 8.36
CA LEU A 127 -3.41 2.39 8.31
C LEU A 127 -3.84 3.84 8.06
N LEU A 128 -4.75 4.04 7.09
CA LEU A 128 -5.35 5.33 6.78
C LEU A 128 -6.09 5.90 7.98
N ALA A 129 -6.90 5.09 8.67
CA ALA A 129 -7.67 5.54 9.82
C ALA A 129 -6.76 5.95 10.99
N ILE A 130 -5.75 5.13 11.32
CA ILE A 130 -4.82 5.41 12.43
C ILE A 130 -4.07 6.71 12.17
N ASN A 131 -3.42 6.85 11.01
CA ASN A 131 -2.64 8.04 10.67
C ASN A 131 -3.53 9.28 10.50
N GLY A 132 -4.70 9.14 9.88
CA GLY A 132 -5.64 10.26 9.72
C GLY A 132 -6.19 10.78 11.04
N ILE A 133 -6.49 9.89 12.00
CA ILE A 133 -6.93 10.28 13.35
C ILE A 133 -5.78 10.94 14.11
N MET A 134 -4.57 10.36 14.07
CA MET A 134 -3.38 10.93 14.72
C MET A 134 -3.09 12.34 14.19
N PHE A 135 -3.09 12.52 12.87
CA PHE A 135 -2.95 13.83 12.23
C PHE A 135 -3.96 14.85 12.79
N ALA A 136 -5.25 14.51 12.83
CA ALA A 136 -6.28 15.43 13.28
C ALA A 136 -6.10 15.82 14.77
N ILE A 137 -5.69 14.88 15.61
CA ILE A 137 -5.42 15.13 17.02
C ILE A 137 -4.18 16.03 17.16
N GLU A 138 -3.06 15.65 16.55
CA GLU A 138 -1.78 16.33 16.71
C GLU A 138 -1.74 17.72 16.08
N ILE A 139 -2.39 17.93 14.94
CA ILE A 139 -2.49 19.28 14.36
C ILE A 139 -3.31 20.21 15.27
N THR A 140 -4.40 19.69 15.86
CA THR A 140 -5.26 20.45 16.77
C THR A 140 -4.53 20.80 18.05
N VAL A 141 -3.89 19.81 18.67
CA VAL A 141 -3.11 20.00 19.90
C VAL A 141 -1.88 20.84 19.63
N GLY A 142 -1.19 20.63 18.51
CA GLY A 142 -0.02 21.40 18.09
C GLY A 142 -0.36 22.87 17.88
N TRP A 143 -1.48 23.18 17.25
CA TRP A 143 -1.97 24.55 17.15
C TRP A 143 -2.31 25.14 18.51
N TRP A 144 -3.07 24.43 19.34
CA TRP A 144 -3.48 24.94 20.66
C TRP A 144 -2.29 25.16 21.61
N ALA A 145 -1.31 24.24 21.58
CA ALA A 145 -0.08 24.30 22.36
C ALA A 145 1.02 25.15 21.70
N GLN A 146 0.77 25.73 20.52
CA GLN A 146 1.77 26.47 19.73
C GLN A 146 3.08 25.69 19.52
N SER A 147 2.97 24.37 19.38
CA SER A 147 4.11 23.45 19.29
C SER A 147 4.42 23.15 17.83
N THR A 148 5.52 23.74 17.33
CA THR A 148 6.04 23.45 15.99
C THR A 148 6.43 21.98 15.82
N GLY A 149 6.85 21.31 16.90
CA GLY A 149 7.18 19.89 16.90
C GLY A 149 5.96 18.99 16.66
N LEU A 150 4.84 19.23 17.36
CA LEU A 150 3.59 18.47 17.11
C LEU A 150 2.99 18.77 15.74
N ILE A 151 3.10 20.02 15.28
CA ILE A 151 2.64 20.38 13.93
C ILE A 151 3.46 19.61 12.88
N ALA A 152 4.79 19.55 13.02
CA ALA A 152 5.63 18.79 12.12
C ALA A 152 5.31 17.29 12.12
N ASP A 153 5.12 16.69 13.31
CA ASP A 153 4.73 15.28 13.48
C ASP A 153 3.39 14.98 12.79
N SER A 154 2.40 15.86 12.99
CA SER A 154 1.09 15.73 12.35
C SER A 154 1.17 15.77 10.81
N LEU A 155 2.06 16.59 10.24
CA LEU A 155 2.24 16.67 8.79
C LEU A 155 2.84 15.39 8.21
N ASP A 156 3.64 14.67 8.98
CA ASP A 156 4.15 13.34 8.61
C ASP A 156 3.03 12.30 8.63
N MET A 157 2.21 12.28 9.69
CA MET A 157 0.99 11.45 9.77
C MET A 157 0.04 11.71 8.59
N PHE A 158 -0.08 12.98 8.16
CA PHE A 158 -0.85 13.34 6.98
C PHE A 158 -0.23 12.81 5.69
N ALA A 159 1.09 12.91 5.53
CA ALA A 159 1.81 12.37 4.38
C ALA A 159 1.55 10.86 4.25
N ASP A 160 1.64 10.14 5.35
CA ASP A 160 1.38 8.71 5.45
C ASP A 160 -0.09 8.37 5.13
N ALA A 161 -1.04 9.08 5.75
CA ALA A 161 -2.46 8.93 5.47
C ALA A 161 -2.80 9.16 3.98
N ALA A 162 -2.26 10.21 3.37
CA ALA A 162 -2.47 10.49 1.94
C ALA A 162 -2.01 9.30 1.07
N VAL A 163 -0.93 8.64 1.47
CA VAL A 163 -0.31 7.56 0.71
C VAL A 163 -1.07 6.26 0.88
N TYR A 164 -1.53 5.95 2.08
CA TYR A 164 -2.49 4.86 2.30
C TYR A 164 -3.80 5.11 1.55
N GLY A 165 -4.27 6.36 1.47
CA GLY A 165 -5.45 6.74 0.69
C GLY A 165 -5.29 6.48 -0.80
N VAL A 166 -4.17 6.90 -1.40
CA VAL A 166 -3.89 6.62 -2.81
C VAL A 166 -3.64 5.13 -3.05
N ALA A 167 -2.96 4.44 -2.14
CA ALA A 167 -2.74 2.99 -2.23
C ALA A 167 -4.07 2.23 -2.16
N LEU A 168 -4.99 2.64 -1.29
CA LEU A 168 -6.33 2.07 -1.16
C LEU A 168 -7.15 2.29 -2.44
N TYR A 169 -7.12 3.51 -3.00
CA TYR A 169 -7.73 3.81 -4.30
C TYR A 169 -7.13 2.94 -5.43
N ALA A 170 -5.83 2.68 -5.35
CA ALA A 170 -5.13 1.85 -6.31
C ALA A 170 -5.29 0.33 -6.09
N VAL A 171 -6.00 -0.13 -5.05
CA VAL A 171 -6.33 -1.56 -4.90
C VAL A 171 -7.21 -1.99 -6.07
N GLY A 172 -6.82 -3.08 -6.74
CA GLY A 172 -7.49 -3.57 -7.95
C GLY A 172 -7.12 -2.85 -9.25
N HIS A 173 -6.39 -1.73 -9.16
CA HIS A 173 -5.85 -0.97 -10.29
C HIS A 173 -4.39 -1.34 -10.60
N SER A 174 -3.88 -0.78 -11.70
CA SER A 174 -2.55 -1.08 -12.21
C SER A 174 -1.41 -0.80 -11.21
N VAL A 175 -0.37 -1.64 -11.27
CA VAL A 175 0.89 -1.52 -10.51
C VAL A 175 1.55 -0.15 -10.73
N ARG A 176 1.39 0.45 -11.92
CA ARG A 176 1.92 1.78 -12.25
C ARG A 176 1.32 2.89 -11.39
N MET A 177 0.02 2.81 -11.08
CA MET A 177 -0.64 3.80 -10.22
C MET A 177 -0.17 3.66 -8.78
N LYS A 178 -0.01 2.42 -8.31
CA LYS A 178 0.58 2.10 -6.99
C LYS A 178 2.02 2.63 -6.85
N LEU A 179 2.84 2.50 -7.91
CA LEU A 179 4.22 3.01 -7.92
C LEU A 179 4.29 4.54 -7.86
N ARG A 180 3.43 5.24 -8.62
CA ARG A 180 3.36 6.71 -8.59
C ARG A 180 2.97 7.24 -7.22
N ALA A 181 2.04 6.56 -6.54
CA ALA A 181 1.66 6.88 -5.16
C ALA A 181 2.84 6.78 -4.20
N ALA A 182 3.61 5.69 -4.28
CA ALA A 182 4.80 5.49 -3.47
C ALA A 182 5.89 6.53 -3.75
N HIS A 183 6.10 6.91 -5.01
CA HIS A 183 7.08 7.95 -5.36
C HIS A 183 6.66 9.34 -4.88
N PHE A 184 5.38 9.69 -5.00
CA PHE A 184 4.85 10.95 -4.47
C PHE A 184 5.10 11.05 -2.96
N SER A 185 4.82 9.97 -2.23
CA SER A 185 5.14 9.86 -0.80
C SER A 185 6.62 10.08 -0.49
N GLY A 186 7.50 9.41 -1.24
CA GLY A 186 8.95 9.53 -1.05
C GLY A 186 9.44 10.97 -1.22
N TRP A 187 8.88 11.72 -2.17
CA TRP A 187 9.17 13.14 -2.32
C TRP A 187 8.67 13.99 -1.14
N LEU A 188 7.45 13.74 -0.68
CA LEU A 188 6.88 14.45 0.47
C LEU A 188 7.74 14.22 1.72
N GLN A 189 8.17 12.98 1.97
CA GLN A 189 9.02 12.65 3.11
C GLN A 189 10.42 13.27 3.01
N ILE A 190 11.00 13.41 1.81
CA ILE A 190 12.25 14.18 1.64
C ILE A 190 12.05 15.64 2.07
N ILE A 191 10.95 16.27 1.65
CA ILE A 191 10.67 17.66 1.99
C ILE A 191 10.55 17.82 3.51
N LEU A 192 9.79 16.95 4.17
CA LEU A 192 9.63 16.95 5.63
C LEU A 192 10.96 16.71 6.35
N ALA A 193 11.75 15.73 5.92
CA ALA A 193 13.04 15.41 6.52
C ALA A 193 14.06 16.55 6.37
N LEU A 194 14.09 17.22 5.21
CA LEU A 194 14.93 18.40 5.00
C LEU A 194 14.46 19.58 5.85
N GLY A 195 13.15 19.77 6.01
CA GLY A 195 12.58 20.77 6.92
C GLY A 195 13.00 20.52 8.37
N ALA A 196 12.88 19.29 8.84
CA ALA A 196 13.30 18.87 10.18
C ALA A 196 14.81 19.07 10.41
N LEU A 197 15.64 18.72 9.44
CA LEU A 197 17.09 18.97 9.51
C LEU A 197 17.42 20.47 9.52
N GLY A 198 16.71 21.27 8.73
CA GLY A 198 16.81 22.73 8.76
C GLY A 198 16.49 23.30 10.13
N GLU A 199 15.46 22.76 10.79
CA GLU A 199 15.09 23.12 12.17
C GLU A 199 16.19 22.72 13.17
N VAL A 200 16.79 21.54 13.05
CA VAL A 200 17.94 21.13 13.89
C VAL A 200 19.11 22.11 13.74
N VAL A 201 19.44 22.52 12.51
CA VAL A 201 20.49 23.53 12.23
C VAL A 201 20.12 24.89 12.84
N ARG A 202 18.86 25.32 12.71
CA ARG A 202 18.38 26.56 13.33
C ARG A 202 18.53 26.51 14.85
N ARG A 203 18.17 25.41 15.51
CA ARG A 203 18.29 25.21 16.96
C ARG A 203 19.74 25.11 17.44
N LEU A 204 20.65 24.59 16.60
CA LEU A 204 22.09 24.62 16.85
C LEU A 204 22.59 26.07 16.95
N VAL A 205 22.24 26.92 15.98
CA VAL A 205 22.72 28.31 15.87
C VAL A 205 22.04 29.26 16.86
N PHE A 206 20.71 29.25 16.94
CA PHE A 206 19.92 30.22 17.71
C PHE A 206 19.54 29.75 19.11
N GLY A 207 19.79 28.47 19.43
CA GLY A 207 19.29 27.85 20.65
C GLY A 207 17.82 27.46 20.55
N SER A 208 17.38 26.62 21.48
CA SER A 208 15.98 26.22 21.61
C SER A 208 15.70 25.77 23.03
N GLU A 209 14.43 25.91 23.43
CA GLU A 209 13.97 25.25 24.65
C GLU A 209 13.89 23.72 24.42
N PRO A 210 14.14 22.92 25.47
CA PRO A 210 13.97 21.48 25.46
C PRO A 210 12.62 20.99 24.93
N VAL A 211 12.61 19.75 24.44
CA VAL A 211 11.38 19.02 24.11
C VAL A 211 10.40 19.10 25.30
N SER A 212 9.17 19.54 25.04
CA SER A 212 8.15 19.66 26.08
C SER A 212 7.59 18.30 26.48
N THR A 213 7.11 18.19 27.72
CA THR A 213 6.41 16.98 28.20
C THR A 213 5.23 16.61 27.31
N LEU A 214 4.54 17.60 26.73
CA LEU A 214 3.47 17.37 25.76
C LEU A 214 3.98 16.66 24.51
N MET A 215 5.07 17.12 23.90
CA MET A 215 5.65 16.49 22.71
C MET A 215 6.12 15.05 22.98
N MET A 216 6.73 14.78 24.14
CA MET A 216 7.09 13.40 24.50
C MET A 216 5.87 12.49 24.69
N SER A 217 4.79 13.02 25.30
CA SER A 217 3.57 12.25 25.53
C SER A 217 2.88 11.87 24.21
N PHE A 218 2.80 12.81 23.26
CA PHE A 218 2.28 12.54 21.92
C PHE A 218 3.21 11.63 21.10
N GLY A 219 4.53 11.83 21.20
CA GLY A 219 5.49 10.91 20.60
C GLY A 219 5.33 9.45 21.08
N LEU A 220 4.92 9.22 22.33
CA LEU A 220 4.59 7.89 22.83
C LEU A 220 3.30 7.32 22.20
N VAL A 221 2.26 8.15 22.05
CA VAL A 221 1.02 7.75 21.38
C VAL A 221 1.29 7.43 19.90
N ALA A 222 2.05 8.29 19.22
CA ALA A 222 2.50 8.09 17.85
C ALA A 222 3.36 6.83 17.71
N LEU A 223 4.23 6.53 18.68
CA LEU A 223 4.99 5.28 18.69
C LEU A 223 4.07 4.05 18.74
N VAL A 224 3.05 4.06 19.61
CA VAL A 224 2.08 2.95 19.70
C VAL A 224 1.29 2.80 18.40
N ALA A 225 0.86 3.91 17.80
CA ALA A 225 0.18 3.92 16.52
C ALA A 225 1.07 3.31 15.41
N ASN A 226 2.31 3.79 15.27
CA ASN A 226 3.22 3.35 14.20
C ASN A 226 3.71 1.92 14.39
N VAL A 227 3.90 1.46 15.63
CA VAL A 227 4.15 0.04 15.92
C VAL A 227 2.94 -0.82 15.51
N THR A 228 1.72 -0.35 15.78
CA THR A 228 0.49 -1.06 15.36
C THR A 228 0.41 -1.15 13.84
N CYS A 229 0.68 -0.05 13.12
CA CYS A 229 0.78 -0.03 11.66
C CYS A 229 1.83 -1.03 11.13
N LEU A 230 3.02 -1.03 11.73
CA LEU A 230 4.09 -1.95 11.37
C LEU A 230 3.65 -3.41 11.55
N LEU A 231 3.05 -3.76 12.69
CA LEU A 231 2.56 -5.12 12.96
C LEU A 231 1.46 -5.57 11.97
N LEU A 232 0.57 -4.66 11.56
CA LEU A 232 -0.47 -4.95 10.57
C LEU A 232 0.10 -5.26 9.17
N ILE A 233 1.19 -4.58 8.78
CA ILE A 233 1.83 -4.75 7.47
C ILE A 233 2.81 -5.92 7.44
N ALA A 234 3.34 -6.35 8.59
CA ALA A 234 4.45 -7.31 8.70
C ALA A 234 4.28 -8.57 7.84
N LYS A 235 3.05 -9.10 7.76
CA LYS A 235 2.74 -10.33 7.01
C LYS A 235 2.55 -10.11 5.51
N SER A 236 2.35 -8.86 5.08
CA SER A 236 2.00 -8.49 3.69
C SER A 236 3.06 -7.61 3.02
N ARG A 237 4.21 -7.39 3.66
CA ARG A 237 5.25 -6.45 3.20
C ARG A 237 5.83 -6.78 1.81
N ASP A 238 5.78 -8.04 1.41
CA ASP A 238 6.35 -8.54 0.16
C ASP A 238 5.32 -8.58 -0.99
N ASN A 239 4.07 -8.16 -0.76
CA ASN A 239 2.97 -8.21 -1.73
C ASN A 239 3.02 -7.09 -2.80
N GLY A 240 4.19 -6.47 -3.00
CA GLY A 240 4.41 -5.43 -4.01
C GLY A 240 5.17 -4.21 -3.50
N ALA A 241 5.59 -3.36 -4.44
CA ALA A 241 6.39 -2.18 -4.15
C ALA A 241 5.70 -1.20 -3.19
N HIS A 242 4.37 -1.05 -3.28
CA HIS A 242 3.61 -0.18 -2.39
C HIS A 242 3.56 -0.70 -0.95
N MET A 243 3.37 -2.01 -0.74
CA MET A 243 3.40 -2.60 0.61
C MET A 243 4.80 -2.50 1.23
N LYS A 244 5.84 -2.69 0.42
CA LYS A 244 7.23 -2.50 0.84
C LYS A 244 7.52 -1.05 1.20
N ALA A 245 7.01 -0.10 0.41
CA ALA A 245 7.11 1.32 0.72
C ALA A 245 6.44 1.62 2.06
N SER A 246 5.19 1.19 2.26
CA SER A 246 4.45 1.34 3.51
C SER A 246 5.18 0.76 4.73
N TRP A 247 5.81 -0.41 4.58
CA TRP A 247 6.65 -0.98 5.65
C TRP A 247 7.87 -0.10 5.96
N ILE A 248 8.53 0.46 4.95
CA ILE A 248 9.68 1.36 5.13
C ILE A 248 9.23 2.64 5.85
N PHE A 249 8.09 3.22 5.48
CA PHE A 249 7.51 4.39 6.13
C PHE A 249 7.26 4.12 7.62
N SER A 250 6.39 3.18 7.95
CA SER A 250 6.07 2.87 9.35
C SER A 250 7.31 2.49 10.19
N ALA A 251 8.31 1.84 9.59
CA ALA A 251 9.56 1.52 10.29
C ALA A 251 10.40 2.77 10.60
N ASN A 252 10.47 3.73 9.68
CA ASN A 252 11.16 5.00 9.91
C ASN A 252 10.48 5.78 11.02
N ASP A 253 9.14 5.81 11.05
CA ASP A 253 8.39 6.59 12.02
C ASP A 253 8.54 5.99 13.43
N VAL A 254 8.59 4.66 13.54
CA VAL A 254 8.93 3.99 14.80
C VAL A 254 10.33 4.39 15.29
N ILE A 255 11.32 4.43 14.39
CA ILE A 255 12.69 4.84 14.73
C ILE A 255 12.72 6.32 15.15
N ALA A 256 12.00 7.18 14.43
CA ALA A 256 11.91 8.61 14.71
C ALA A 256 11.27 8.85 16.08
N ASN A 257 10.10 8.25 16.35
CA ASN A 257 9.38 8.41 17.62
C ASN A 257 10.18 7.88 18.81
N LEU A 258 10.84 6.72 18.65
CA LEU A 258 11.73 6.20 19.69
C LEU A 258 12.90 7.15 19.93
N GLY A 259 13.50 7.69 18.87
CA GLY A 259 14.56 8.67 18.97
C GLY A 259 14.12 9.94 19.71
N VAL A 260 12.95 10.51 19.38
CA VAL A 260 12.40 11.69 20.06
C VAL A 260 12.17 11.44 21.55
N ILE A 261 11.64 10.26 21.92
CA ILE A 261 11.43 9.89 23.34
C ILE A 261 12.78 9.77 24.06
N LEU A 262 13.76 9.10 23.45
CA LEU A 262 15.11 8.96 24.00
C LEU A 262 15.80 10.32 24.15
N ALA A 263 15.67 11.19 23.15
CA ALA A 263 16.18 12.55 23.17
C ALA A 263 15.58 13.36 24.31
N GLY A 264 14.24 13.38 24.42
CA GLY A 264 13.55 14.07 25.49
C GLY A 264 13.95 13.58 26.88
N GLY A 265 14.08 12.25 27.07
CA GLY A 265 14.58 11.66 28.31
C GLY A 265 16.02 12.05 28.65
N LEU A 266 16.92 12.05 27.66
CA LEU A 266 18.32 12.46 27.84
C LEU A 266 18.43 13.96 28.14
N VAL A 267 17.63 14.81 27.50
CA VAL A 267 17.59 16.24 27.79
C VAL A 267 17.08 16.48 29.21
N ALA A 268 16.02 15.78 29.63
CA ALA A 268 15.48 15.88 30.97
C ALA A 268 16.50 15.44 32.05
N TRP A 269 17.32 14.43 31.74
CA TRP A 269 18.35 13.94 32.67
C TRP A 269 19.61 14.82 32.70
N THR A 270 20.07 15.29 31.54
CA THR A 270 21.33 16.04 31.41
C THR A 270 21.16 17.55 31.58
N GLY A 271 19.94 18.07 31.48
CA GLY A 271 19.65 19.51 31.42
C GLY A 271 20.23 20.21 30.19
N SER A 272 20.72 19.45 29.20
CA SER A 272 21.43 19.97 28.03
C SER A 272 20.64 19.73 26.75
N ARG A 273 20.73 20.66 25.79
CA ARG A 273 20.07 20.55 24.47
C ARG A 273 20.82 19.68 23.45
N TYR A 274 22.08 19.32 23.71
CA TYR A 274 22.89 18.58 22.74
C TYR A 274 22.37 17.17 22.39
N PRO A 275 21.79 16.37 23.33
CA PRO A 275 21.20 15.09 23.01
C PRO A 275 20.07 15.18 21.96
N ASP A 276 19.21 16.20 22.07
CA ASP A 276 18.13 16.49 21.10
C ASP A 276 18.68 16.74 19.70
N LEU A 277 19.70 17.58 19.58
CA LEU A 277 20.29 17.95 18.30
C LEU A 277 21.00 16.77 17.64
N LEU A 278 21.72 15.95 18.41
CA LEU A 278 22.40 14.76 17.90
C LEU A 278 21.39 13.72 17.39
N ILE A 279 20.36 13.43 18.18
CA ILE A 279 19.36 12.44 17.81
C ILE A 279 18.51 12.94 16.65
N GLY A 280 18.10 14.21 16.66
CA GLY A 280 17.39 14.84 15.54
C GLY A 280 18.17 14.75 14.22
N LEU A 281 19.50 14.95 14.26
CA LEU A 281 20.37 14.75 13.09
C LEU A 281 20.36 13.29 12.61
N ILE A 282 20.49 12.33 13.54
CA ILE A 282 20.47 10.89 13.22
C ILE A 282 19.13 10.50 12.58
N ILE A 283 18.01 10.89 13.18
CA ILE A 283 16.67 10.63 12.66
C ILE A 283 16.52 11.21 11.26
N GLY A 284 16.91 12.47 11.05
CA GLY A 284 16.80 13.11 9.73
C GLY A 284 17.58 12.35 8.64
N VAL A 285 18.77 11.82 8.96
CA VAL A 285 19.54 10.97 8.03
C VAL A 285 18.85 9.63 7.76
N VAL A 286 18.29 8.98 8.79
CA VAL A 286 17.55 7.71 8.64
C VAL A 286 16.33 7.89 7.74
N VAL A 287 15.52 8.93 7.99
CA VAL A 287 14.31 9.23 7.22
C VAL A 287 14.67 9.57 5.76
N LEU A 288 15.70 10.39 5.52
CA LEU A 288 16.18 10.68 4.16
C LEU A 288 16.62 9.42 3.41
N ASN A 289 17.32 8.51 4.09
CA ASN A 289 17.74 7.26 3.48
C ASN A 289 16.53 6.35 3.18
N GLY A 290 15.54 6.32 4.07
CA GLY A 290 14.27 5.64 3.86
C GLY A 290 13.54 6.16 2.63
N ALA A 291 13.35 7.48 2.53
CA ALA A 291 12.70 8.11 1.39
C ALA A 291 13.46 7.87 0.07
N ARG A 292 14.80 7.90 0.11
CA ARG A 292 15.65 7.52 -1.04
C ARG A 292 15.39 6.07 -1.47
N ARG A 293 15.28 5.13 -0.53
CA ARG A 293 15.00 3.71 -0.84
C ARG A 293 13.63 3.56 -1.50
N ILE A 294 12.63 4.33 -1.08
CA ILE A 294 11.29 4.34 -1.67
C ILE A 294 11.32 4.87 -3.11
N LEU A 295 12.03 5.97 -3.36
CA LEU A 295 12.21 6.50 -4.73
C LEU A 295 13.00 5.56 -5.65
N GLN A 296 13.85 4.71 -5.07
CA GLN A 296 14.56 3.67 -5.80
C GLN A 296 13.72 2.42 -6.07
N LEU A 297 12.50 2.32 -5.52
CA LEU A 297 11.59 1.25 -5.89
C LEU A 297 11.26 1.40 -7.37
N LYS A 298 11.79 0.43 -8.13
CA LYS A 298 11.49 0.25 -9.53
C LYS A 298 10.44 -0.84 -9.64
N SER A 299 9.64 -0.70 -10.68
CA SER A 299 8.65 -1.68 -11.08
C SER A 299 9.27 -2.81 -11.87
#